data_AF-A0A6H1ZQH3-F1
#
_entry.id   AF-A0A6H1ZQH3-F1
#
_cell.length_a   1.000
_cell.length_b   1.000
_cell.length_c   1.000
_cell.angle_alpha   90.00
_cell.angle_beta   90.00
_cell.angle_gamma   90.00
#
_symmetry.space_group_name_H-M   'P 1'
#
loop_
_entity.id
_entity.type
_entity.pdbx_description
1 polymer ?
#
loop_
_entity_poly.entity_id
_entity_poly.type
_entity_poly.pdbx_seq_one_letter_code
_entity_poly.pdbx_strand_id
1 'polypeptide(L)'
;MDILTLLVTIFIIQQIIDIVTTLKALKSGCVETWIPTKWLMNKVGVKGALYLSKGLVIALIILMAVLFKEIVLVKYVMFGLVAFYTYILGNNLIQIRKQKQL
;
A
#
# COMPACT_ATOMS: atom_id res chain seq x y z
N MET A 1 -16.18 -12.37 13.05
CA MET A 1 -15.54 -11.22 12.39
C MET A 1 -16.15 -11.08 11.00
N ASP A 2 -16.64 -9.90 10.64
CA ASP A 2 -17.25 -9.66 9.32
C ASP A 2 -16.18 -9.72 8.21
N ILE A 3 -16.57 -10.17 7.00
CA ILE A 3 -15.69 -10.27 5.83
C ILE A 3 -15.07 -8.92 5.50
N LEU A 4 -15.85 -7.84 5.62
CA LEU A 4 -15.34 -6.49 5.39
C LEU A 4 -14.23 -6.14 6.40
N THR A 5 -14.42 -6.47 7.68
CA THR A 5 -13.40 -6.26 8.73
C THR A 5 -12.14 -7.07 8.46
N LEU A 6 -12.28 -8.31 7.99
CA LEU A 6 -11.15 -9.14 7.59
C LEU A 6 -10.36 -8.50 6.44
N LEU A 7 -11.05 -8.08 5.37
CA LEU A 7 -10.43 -7.46 4.20
C LEU A 7 -9.71 -6.15 4.54
N VAL A 8 -10.33 -5.30 5.38
CA VAL A 8 -9.70 -4.07 5.87
C VAL A 8 -8.45 -4.39 6.69
N THR A 9 -8.50 -5.41 7.55
CA THR A 9 -7.34 -5.81 8.36
C THR A 9 -6.18 -6.30 7.47
N ILE A 10 -6.47 -7.19 6.50
CA ILE A 10 -5.47 -7.66 5.52
C ILE A 10 -4.90 -6.47 4.75
N PHE A 11 -5.76 -5.57 4.29
CA PHE A 11 -5.34 -4.38 3.55
C PHE A 11 -4.39 -3.50 4.36
N ILE A 12 -4.69 -3.23 5.64
CA ILE A 12 -3.82 -2.45 6.53
C ILE A 12 -2.46 -3.13 6.68
N ILE A 13 -2.44 -4.44 6.92
CA ILE A 13 -1.19 -5.22 7.01
C ILE A 13 -0.40 -5.11 5.70
N GLN A 14 -1.06 -5.22 4.55
CA GLN A 14 -0.42 -5.07 3.24
C GLN A 14 0.21 -3.69 3.05
N GLN A 15 -0.48 -2.61 3.43
CA GLN A 15 0.10 -1.26 3.33
C GLN A 15 1.33 -1.09 4.24
N ILE A 16 1.32 -1.67 5.45
CA ILE A 16 2.49 -1.63 6.35
C ILE A 16 3.67 -2.38 5.72
N ILE A 17 3.44 -3.60 5.23
CA ILE A 17 4.49 -4.40 4.58
C ILE A 17 5.01 -3.66 3.35
N ASP A 18 4.15 -3.03 2.56
CA ASP A 18 4.53 -2.27 1.38
C ASP A 18 5.41 -1.06 1.70
N ILE A 19 5.15 -0.35 2.80
CA ILE A 19 6.04 0.73 3.28
C ILE A 19 7.43 0.15 3.60
N VAL A 20 7.48 -0.97 4.31
CA VAL A 20 8.75 -1.60 4.70
C VAL A 20 9.52 -2.11 3.49
N THR A 21 8.86 -2.78 2.54
CA THR A 21 9.50 -3.28 1.32
C THR A 21 9.95 -2.13 0.43
N THR A 22 9.14 -1.09 0.25
CA THR A 22 9.50 0.08 -0.55
C THR A 22 10.69 0.82 0.06
N LEU A 23 10.71 1.06 1.37
CA LEU A 23 11.87 1.65 2.05
C LEU A 23 13.13 0.81 1.88
N LYS A 24 13.00 -0.52 1.91
CA LYS A 24 14.11 -1.43 1.69
C LYS A 24 14.62 -1.39 0.24
N ALA A 25 13.72 -1.40 -0.73
CA ALA A 25 14.04 -1.29 -2.15
C ALA A 25 14.79 0.03 -2.45
N LEU A 26 14.28 1.15 -1.95
CA LEU A 26 14.89 2.47 -2.15
C LEU A 26 16.29 2.56 -1.51
N LYS A 27 16.50 1.93 -0.34
CA LYS A 27 17.84 1.83 0.27
C LYS A 27 18.82 0.97 -0.54
N SER A 28 18.31 0.01 -1.32
CA SER A 28 19.13 -0.83 -2.21
C SER A 28 19.43 -0.18 -3.57
N GLY A 29 18.94 1.05 -3.80
CA GLY A 29 19.19 1.80 -5.05
C GLY A 29 18.09 1.64 -6.10
N CYS A 30 16.94 1.04 -5.76
CA CYS A 30 15.75 1.13 -6.60
C CYS A 30 15.25 2.59 -6.68
N VAL A 31 14.55 2.92 -7.76
CA VAL A 31 13.96 4.24 -7.98
C VAL A 31 12.44 4.09 -8.08
N GLU A 32 11.72 4.95 -7.36
CA GLU A 32 10.26 5.03 -7.46
C GLU A 32 9.86 5.52 -8.87
N THR A 33 9.07 4.72 -9.58
CA THR A 33 8.62 5.03 -10.95
C THR A 33 7.30 5.80 -10.96
N TRP A 34 6.51 5.74 -9.88
CA TRP A 34 5.22 6.43 -9.82
C TRP A 34 5.39 7.94 -9.65
N ILE A 35 4.97 8.72 -10.65
CA ILE A 35 5.19 10.18 -10.73
C ILE A 35 4.65 10.94 -9.51
N PRO A 36 3.38 10.73 -9.07
CA PRO A 36 2.86 11.40 -7.87
C PRO A 36 3.65 11.08 -6.59
N THR A 37 4.03 9.81 -6.39
CA THR A 37 4.79 9.40 -5.21
C THR A 37 6.18 10.01 -5.26
N LYS A 38 6.84 9.98 -6.42
CA LYS A 38 8.16 10.59 -6.63
C LYS A 38 8.14 12.10 -6.37
N TRP A 39 7.12 12.80 -6.87
CA TRP A 39 6.93 14.23 -6.59
C TRP A 39 6.79 14.49 -5.09
N LEU A 40 5.98 13.68 -4.39
CA LEU A 40 5.78 13.80 -2.95
C LEU A 40 7.07 13.49 -2.17
N MET A 41 7.81 12.45 -2.56
CA MET A 41 9.10 12.08 -1.98
C MET A 41 10.12 13.22 -2.08
N ASN A 42 10.12 13.96 -3.20
CA ASN A 42 10.99 15.12 -3.38
C ASN A 42 10.60 16.31 -2.49
N LYS A 43 9.36 16.41 -2.02
CA LYS A 43 8.86 17.52 -1.18
C LYS A 43 9.01 17.28 0.31
N VAL A 44 8.65 16.08 0.78
CA VAL A 44 8.56 15.75 2.22
C VAL A 44 9.53 14.64 2.65
N GLY A 45 10.40 14.20 1.74
CA GLY A 45 11.29 13.07 1.93
C GLY A 45 10.58 11.72 1.75
N VAL A 46 11.39 10.68 1.54
CA VAL A 46 10.90 9.33 1.21
C VAL A 46 9.94 8.77 2.26
N LYS A 47 10.34 8.84 3.54
CA LYS A 47 9.52 8.31 4.65
C LYS A 47 8.21 9.09 4.79
N GLY A 48 8.27 10.42 4.73
CA GLY A 48 7.09 11.29 4.84
C GLY A 48 6.09 11.02 3.72
N ALA A 49 6.57 10.89 2.49
CA ALA A 49 5.73 10.61 1.33
C ALA A 49 5.04 9.23 1.42
N LEU A 50 5.76 8.21 1.87
CA LEU A 50 5.18 6.88 2.07
C LEU A 50 4.13 6.87 3.19
N TYR A 51 4.40 7.51 4.32
CA TYR A 51 3.42 7.60 5.40
C TYR A 51 2.18 8.41 5.01
N LEU A 52 2.34 9.53 4.28
CA LEU A 52 1.21 10.33 3.82
C LEU A 52 0.35 9.59 2.79
N SER A 53 0.98 9.07 1.73
CA SER A 53 0.24 8.38 0.66
C SER A 53 -0.50 7.14 1.18
N LYS A 54 0.16 6.34 2.03
CA LYS A 54 -0.42 5.11 2.57
C LYS A 54 -1.36 5.37 3.74
N GLY A 55 -1.01 6.29 4.63
CA GLY A 55 -1.83 6.67 5.78
C GLY A 55 -3.15 7.30 5.37
N LEU A 56 -3.15 8.18 4.36
CA LEU A 56 -4.39 8.74 3.81
C LEU A 56 -5.28 7.67 3.20
N VAL A 57 -4.71 6.72 2.45
CA VAL A 57 -5.47 5.61 1.85
C VAL A 57 -6.09 4.71 2.93
N ILE A 58 -5.33 4.36 3.98
CA ILE A 58 -5.85 3.59 5.11
C ILE A 58 -6.99 4.34 5.80
N ALA A 59 -6.80 5.62 6.10
CA ALA A 59 -7.80 6.44 6.79
C ALA A 59 -9.10 6.55 5.98
N LEU A 60 -9.00 6.78 4.66
CA LEU A 60 -10.14 6.83 3.75
C LEU A 60 -10.89 5.49 3.71
N ILE A 61 -10.17 4.37 3.66
CA ILE A 61 -10.80 3.03 3.62
C ILE A 61 -11.49 2.70 4.94
N ILE A 62 -10.90 3.04 6.09
CA ILE A 62 -11.54 2.89 7.39
C ILE A 62 -12.80 3.75 7.47
N LEU A 63 -12.73 5.02 7.03
CA LEU A 63 -13.88 5.91 7.00
C LEU A 63 -15.00 5.34 6.12
N MET A 64 -14.67 4.85 4.92
CA MET A 64 -15.65 4.21 4.04
C MET A 64 -16.25 2.94 4.66
N ALA A 65 -15.44 2.12 5.32
CA ALA A 65 -15.90 0.90 5.98
C ALA A 65 -16.84 1.19 7.17
N VAL A 66 -16.63 2.31 7.87
CA VAL A 66 -17.50 2.75 8.99
C VAL A 66 -18.79 3.37 8.47
N LEU A 67 -18.71 4.28 7.50
CA LEU A 67 -19.88 5.03 6.99
C LEU A 67 -20.79 4.20 6.07
N PHE A 68 -20.24 3.21 5.35
CA PHE A 68 -20.94 2.49 4.29
C PHE A 68 -20.92 0.96 4.48
N LYS A 69 -20.92 0.51 5.74
CA LYS A 69 -20.72 -0.90 6.13
C LYS A 69 -21.65 -1.90 5.42
N GLU A 70 -22.86 -1.48 5.06
CA GLU A 70 -23.87 -2.36 4.44
C GLU A 70 -23.85 -2.35 2.90
N ILE A 71 -23.04 -1.49 2.29
CA ILE A 71 -22.98 -1.39 0.83
C ILE A 71 -22.13 -2.53 0.28
N VAL A 72 -22.78 -3.45 -0.44
CA VAL A 72 -22.16 -4.59 -1.12
C VAL A 72 -21.00 -4.15 -2.04
N LEU A 73 -21.14 -2.99 -2.71
CA LEU A 73 -20.08 -2.41 -3.55
C LEU A 73 -18.76 -2.19 -2.79
N VAL A 74 -18.81 -1.76 -1.52
CA VAL A 74 -17.60 -1.54 -0.71
C VAL A 74 -16.83 -2.84 -0.51
N LYS A 75 -17.54 -3.97 -0.33
CA LYS A 75 -16.90 -5.29 -0.19
C LYS A 75 -16.16 -5.68 -1.48
N TYR A 76 -16.78 -5.48 -2.64
CA TYR A 76 -16.13 -5.77 -3.93
C TYR A 76 -14.94 -4.87 -4.22
N VAL A 77 -15.04 -3.57 -3.91
CA VAL A 77 -13.92 -2.63 -4.01
C VAL A 77 -12.76 -3.09 -3.12
N MET A 78 -13.04 -3.51 -1.89
CA MET A 78 -12.01 -4.03 -0.98
C MET A 78 -11.33 -5.30 -1.49
N PHE A 79 -12.06 -6.24 -2.08
CA PHE A 79 -11.46 -7.39 -2.73
C PHE A 79 -10.50 -6.98 -3.85
N GLY A 80 -10.92 -6.05 -4.72
CA GLY A 80 -10.09 -5.53 -5.80
C GLY A 80 -8.83 -4.84 -5.28
N LEU A 81 -8.96 -4.03 -4.23
CA LEU A 81 -7.82 -3.36 -3.59
C LEU A 81 -6.83 -4.36 -2.99
N VAL A 82 -7.30 -5.35 -2.23
CA VAL A 82 -6.43 -6.39 -1.65
C VAL A 82 -5.69 -7.15 -2.75
N ALA A 83 -6.36 -7.56 -3.83
CA ALA A 83 -5.73 -8.25 -4.94
C ALA A 83 -4.65 -7.38 -5.63
N PHE A 84 -4.99 -6.12 -5.91
CA PHE A 84 -4.08 -5.16 -6.54
C PHE A 84 -2.84 -4.88 -5.69
N TYR A 85 -3.00 -4.67 -4.39
CA TYR A 85 -1.86 -4.44 -3.50
C TYR A 85 -1.04 -5.70 -3.23
N THR A 86 -1.65 -6.89 -3.29
CA THR A 86 -0.89 -8.15 -3.28
C THR A 86 0.05 -8.22 -4.49
N TYR A 87 -0.43 -7.82 -5.67
CA TYR A 87 0.37 -7.77 -6.89
C TYR A 87 1.54 -6.77 -6.77
N ILE A 88 1.27 -5.55 -6.29
CA ILE A 88 2.33 -4.53 -6.06
C ILE A 88 3.40 -5.06 -5.10
N LEU A 89 2.97 -5.64 -3.98
CA LEU A 89 3.86 -6.14 -2.94
C LEU A 89 4.72 -7.30 -3.48
N GLY A 90 4.12 -8.19 -4.28
CA GLY A 90 4.84 -9.23 -5.01
C GLY A 90 5.91 -8.67 -5.96
N ASN A 91 5.58 -7.64 -6.74
CA ASN A 91 6.54 -6.98 -7.62
C ASN A 91 7.69 -6.34 -6.83
N ASN A 92 7.40 -5.62 -5.75
CA ASN A 92 8.41 -5.01 -4.88
C ASN A 92 9.36 -6.05 -4.28
N LEU A 93 8.85 -7.20 -3.82
CA LEU A 93 9.68 -8.30 -3.30
C LEU A 93 10.58 -8.91 -4.38
N ILE A 94 10.10 -9.09 -5.60
CA ILE A 94 10.89 -9.61 -6.72
C ILE A 94 12.05 -8.67 -7.04
N GLN A 95 11.80 -7.35 -7.10
CA GLN A 95 12.85 -6.38 -7.40
C GLN A 95 13.93 -6.32 -6.31
N ILE A 96 13.53 -6.38 -5.04
CA ILE A 96 14.47 -6.46 -3.90
C ILE A 96 15.35 -7.71 -4.01
N ARG A 97 14.78 -8.86 -4.40
CA ARG A 97 15.55 -10.10 -4.58
C ARG A 97 16.56 -9.99 -5.71
N LYS A 98 16.17 -9.42 -6.85
CA LYS A 98 17.06 -9.21 -8.01
C LYS A 98 18.26 -8.33 -7.64
N GLN A 99 18.05 -7.26 -6.89
CA GLN A 99 19.16 -6.37 -6.48
C GLN A 99 20.12 -6.98 -5.47
N LYS A 100 19.69 -7.95 -4.66
CA LYS A 100 20.59 -8.65 -3.73
C LYS A 100 21.52 -9.66 -4.40
N GLN A 101 21.26 -10.00 -5.67
CA GLN A 101 22.06 -10.95 -6.45
C GLN A 101 23.12 -10.24 -7.32
N LEU A 102 23.10 -8.91 -7.37
CA LEU A 102 24.10 -8.03 -8.00
C LEU A 102 25.04 -7.47 -6.94
#